data_AF-A0A961CF66-F1
#
_entry.id   AF-A0A961CF66-F1
#
_cell.length_a   1.000
_cell.length_b   1.000
_cell.length_c   1.000
_cell.angle_alpha   90.00
_cell.angle_beta   90.00
_cell.angle_gamma   90.00
#
_symmetry.space_group_name_H-M   'P 1'
#
loop_
_entity.id
_entity.type
_entity.pdbx_description
1 polymer ?
#
loop_
_entity_poly.entity_id
_entity_poly.type
_entity_poly.pdbx_seq_one_letter_code
_entity_poly.pdbx_strand_id
1 'polypeptide(L)' 'MRIGIVSPYSLTLPGGVQGQVLSLARTLRSLGHDVRVLGPCDGPPPDPGVTPLGKSLPLASNGS' A
#
# COMPACT_ATOMS: atom_id res chain seq x y z
N MET A 1 -17.50 0.42 7.61
CA MET A 1 -17.56 -0.18 6.26
C MET A 1 -16.35 -1.08 6.05
N ARG A 2 -16.37 -1.97 5.05
CA ARG A 2 -15.21 -2.76 4.64
C ARG A 2 -14.62 -2.14 3.37
N ILE A 3 -13.34 -1.79 3.38
CA ILE A 3 -12.69 -1.01 2.31
C ILE A 3 -11.41 -1.73 1.88
N GLY A 4 -11.28 -2.00 0.58
CA GLY A 4 -10.04 -2.46 -0.04
C GLY A 4 -9.38 -1.32 -0.80
N ILE A 5 -8.11 -1.04 -0.50
CA ILE A 5 -7.28 -0.08 -1.25
C ILE A 5 -6.22 -0.87 -2.01
N VAL A 6 -6.08 -0.61 -3.30
CA VAL A 6 -5.09 -1.30 -4.15
C VAL A 6 -4.01 -0.29 -4.56
N SER A 7 -2.73 -0.65 -4.37
CA SER A 7 -1.59 0.10 -4.86
C SER A 7 -0.82 -0.75 -5.89
N PRO A 8 -0.48 -0.19 -7.07
CA PRO A 8 0.37 -0.89 -8.04
C PRO A 8 1.85 -0.84 -7.66
N TYR A 9 2.22 -0.01 -6.68
CA TYR A 9 3.61 0.17 -6.26
C TYR A 9 3.92 -0.62 -4.99
N SER A 10 5.20 -1.00 -4.87
CA SER A 10 5.75 -1.60 -3.67
C SER A 10 5.44 -0.78 -2.43
N LEU A 11 4.73 -1.35 -1.45
CA LEU A 11 4.31 -0.69 -0.21
C LEU A 11 5.45 -0.59 0.81
N THR A 12 6.57 -1.26 0.56
CA THR A 12 7.75 -1.26 1.44
C THR A 12 8.79 -0.22 1.04
N LEU A 13 8.68 0.35 -0.17
CA LEU A 13 9.58 1.38 -0.65
C LEU A 13 8.97 2.77 -0.40
N PRO A 14 9.79 3.76 0.02
CA PRO A 14 9.30 5.11 0.21
C PRO A 14 8.88 5.74 -1.14
N GLY A 15 7.76 6.44 -1.14
CA GLY A 15 7.26 7.18 -2.29
C GLY A 15 5.93 7.87 -1.98
N GLY A 16 5.55 8.84 -2.81
CA GLY A 16 4.38 9.69 -2.57
C GLY A 16 3.06 8.91 -2.54
N VAL A 17 2.85 8.03 -3.53
CA VAL A 17 1.61 7.24 -3.65
C VAL A 17 1.48 6.25 -2.50
N GLN A 18 2.58 5.55 -2.17
CA GLN A 18 2.63 4.60 -1.05
C GLN A 18 2.31 5.30 0.27
N GLY A 19 2.94 6.46 0.51
CA GLY A 19 2.70 7.27 1.70
C GLY A 19 1.25 7.70 1.81
N GLN A 20 0.65 8.15 0.71
CA GLN A 20 -0.77 8.54 0.67
C GLN A 20 -1.70 7.35 0.95
N VAL A 21 -1.48 6.20 0.29
CA VAL A 21 -2.28 4.98 0.48
C VAL A 21 -2.23 4.51 1.94
N LEU A 22 -1.04 4.44 2.54
CA LEU A 22 -0.88 4.01 3.93
C LEU A 22 -1.43 5.02 4.94
N SER A 23 -1.33 6.32 4.66
CA SER A 23 -1.93 7.37 5.48
C SER A 23 -3.46 7.31 5.45
N LEU A 24 -4.04 7.26 4.24
CA LEU A 24 -5.48 7.15 4.04
C LEU A 24 -6.06 5.90 4.73
N ALA A 25 -5.39 4.75 4.59
CA ALA A 25 -5.80 3.53 5.25
C ALA A 25 -5.84 3.68 6.78
N ARG A 26 -4.82 4.30 7.38
CA ARG A 26 -4.76 4.58 8.82
C ARG A 26 -5.88 5.52 9.26
N THR A 27 -6.12 6.59 8.51
CA THR A 27 -7.20 7.55 8.80
C THR A 27 -8.57 6.87 8.74
N LEU A 28 -8.85 6.10 7.69
CA LEU A 28 -10.13 5.40 7.56
C LEU A 28 -10.34 4.35 8.67
N ARG A 29 -9.27 3.67 9.12
CA ARG A 29 -9.34 2.78 10.29
C ARG A 29 -9.64 3.55 11.57
N SER A 30 -9.03 4.74 11.76
CA SER A 30 -9.32 5.59 12.92
C SER A 30 -10.78 6.07 12.97
N LEU A 31 -11.45 6.11 11.82
CA LEU A 31 -12.90 6.40 11.69
C LEU A 31 -13.79 5.14 11.90
N GLY A 32 -13.21 4.00 12.31
CA GLY A 32 -13.95 2.77 12.59
C GLY A 32 -14.27 1.92 11.36
N HIS A 33 -13.55 2.09 10.25
CA HIS A 33 -13.68 1.22 9.08
C HIS A 33 -12.67 0.06 9.11
N ASP A 34 -13.08 -1.11 8.61
CA ASP A 34 -12.19 -2.23 8.35
C ASP A 34 -11.52 -2.01 6.99
N VAL A 35 -10.21 -1.72 6.98
CA VAL A 35 -9.48 -1.34 5.77
C VAL A 35 -8.30 -2.25 5.53
N ARG A 36 -8.24 -2.86 4.35
CA ARG A 36 -7.08 -3.64 3.87
C ARG A 36 -6.40 -2.92 2.71
N VAL A 37 -5.07 -2.89 2.72
CA VAL A 37 -4.27 -2.41 1.60
C VAL A 37 -3.66 -3.60 0.88
N LEU A 38 -3.86 -3.68 -0.43
CA LEU A 38 -3.38 -4.75 -1.30
C LEU A 38 -2.34 -4.15 -2.25
N GLY A 39 -1.17 -4.78 -2.34
CA GLY A 39 -0.15 -4.33 -3.29
C GLY A 39 1.15 -5.13 -3.16
N PRO A 40 2.11 -4.89 -4.05
CA PRO A 40 3.42 -5.50 -3.95
C PRO A 40 4.15 -5.09 -2.67
N CYS A 41 5.01 -5.96 -2.16
CA CYS A 41 5.97 -5.67 -1.10
C CYS A 41 7.33 -6.28 -1.48
N ASP A 42 8.39 -5.47 -1.47
CA ASP A 42 9.76 -5.93 -1.71
C ASP A 42 10.51 -6.24 -0.40
N GLY A 43 9.77 -6.28 0.72
CA GLY A 43 10.22 -6.62 2.05
C GLY A 43 9.04 -6.97 2.96
N PRO A 44 9.24 -7.00 4.29
CA PRO A 44 8.14 -7.21 5.23
C PRO A 44 7.06 -6.12 5.07
N PRO A 45 5.75 -6.47 5.09
CA PRO A 45 4.69 -5.48 5.02
C PRO A 45 4.82 -4.42 6.14
N PRO A 46 4.60 -3.13 5.82
CA PRO A 46 4.87 -2.03 6.76
C PRO A 46 3.83 -1.87 7.86
N ASP A 47 2.68 -2.54 7.77
CA ASP A 47 1.55 -2.43 8.71
C ASP A 47 0.70 -3.73 8.67
N PRO A 48 0.11 -4.18 9.80
CA PRO A 48 -0.72 -5.39 9.85
C PRO A 48 -1.91 -5.39 8.90
N GLY A 49 -2.39 -4.21 8.51
CA GLY A 49 -3.49 -4.00 7.59
C GLY A 49 -3.13 -4.16 6.10
N VAL A 50 -1.87 -4.48 5.80
CA VAL A 50 -1.38 -4.74 4.44
C VAL A 50 -1.43 -6.23 4.13
N THR A 51 -1.96 -6.60 2.95
CA THR A 51 -1.80 -7.92 2.35
C THR A 51 -0.81 -7.82 1.18
N PRO A 52 0.40 -8.37 1.31
CA PRO A 52 1.33 -8.46 0.20
C PRO A 52 0.76 -9.31 -0.95
N LEU A 53 0.93 -8.83 -2.18
CA LEU A 53 0.53 -9.54 -3.41
C LEU A 53 1.74 -10.03 -4.24
N GLY A 54 2.92 -10.12 -3.63
CA GLY A 54 4.18 -10.49 -4.30
C GLY A 54 5.18 -9.34 -4.37
N LYS A 55 6.24 -9.51 -5.15
CA LYS A 55 7.28 -8.49 -5.37
C LYS A 55 6.87 -7.51 -6.46
N SER A 56 7.39 -6.29 -6.41
CA SER A 56 7.22 -5.34 -7.52
C SER A 56 8.06 -5.76 -8.73
N LEU A 57 7.61 -5.35 -9.91
CA LEU A 57 8.37 -5.53 -11.16
C LEU A 57 8.95 -4.17 -11.56
N PRO A 58 10.28 -4.03 -11.65
CA PRO A 58 10.89 -2.80 -12.15
C PRO A 58 10.56 -2.67 -13.63
N LEU A 59 9.80 -1.64 -13.97
CA LEU A 59 9.57 -1.25 -15.35
C LEU A 59 10.47 -0.06 -15.67
N ALA A 60 11.26 -0.17 -16.74
CA ALA A 60 12.00 0.95 -17.29
C ALA A 60 11.00 1.95 -17.90
N SER A 61 10.41 2.77 -17.05
CA SER A 61 9.74 4.00 -17.41
C SER A 61 10.79 5.10 -17.33
N ASN A 62 10.88 5.92 -18.37
CA ASN A 62 11.59 7.19 -18.35
C ASN A 62 11.16 7.89 -17.05
N GLY A 63 12.09 8.00 -16.09
CA GLY A 63 11.76 8.27 -14.69
C GLY A 63 10.91 9.53 -14.53
N SER A 64 9.98 9.49 -13.57
CA SER A 64 9.46 10.71 -12.94
C SER A 64 10.44 11.20 -11.89
#